data_AF-A0A3G2C7M7-F1
#
_entry.id   AF-A0A3G2C7M7-F1
#
_cell.length_a   1.000
_cell.length_b   1.000
_cell.length_c   1.000
_cell.angle_alpha   90.00
_cell.angle_beta   90.00
_cell.angle_gamma   90.00
#
_symmetry.space_group_name_H-M   'P 1'
#
loop_
_entity.id
_entity.type
_entity.pdbx_description
1 polymer ?
#
loop_
_entity_poly.entity_id
_entity_poly.type
_entity_poly.pdbx_seq_one_letter_code
_entity_poly.pdbx_strand_id
1 'polypeptide(L)'
;YESEDLYAQWKPYDEHIVGGKDKDSLIQALVRSGVVPMSAWGKIIKRDFLEKNNIRFIKGLLSEDIPWFLELLHHACGFRMVNQYMYAYRQQRLDSITRTFSKRHFSDLQQIIQEGVVYIQRANFSYSTTNALYSFMAYELCILYGSLYKIKDSLWQNKKRGELRQWKWLLRYKCNPKVRKAYWIYRLVGLYGMEWTLSLFMKSKR
;
A
#
# COMPACT_ATOMS: atom_id res chain seq x y z
N TYR A 1 14.31 -22.47 -8.72
CA TYR A 1 14.76 -21.19 -8.08
C TYR A 1 16.09 -20.64 -8.61
N GLU A 2 16.49 -21.16 -9.77
CA GLU A 2 17.54 -20.83 -10.74
C GLU A 2 17.13 -21.68 -11.97
N SER A 3 16.59 -22.87 -11.68
CA SER A 3 15.92 -23.84 -12.55
C SER A 3 14.73 -23.38 -13.43
N GLU A 4 14.29 -22.12 -13.43
CA GLU A 4 13.12 -21.74 -14.26
C GLU A 4 13.35 -20.55 -15.20
N ASP A 5 14.40 -19.74 -15.04
CA ASP A 5 14.67 -18.55 -15.88
C ASP A 5 13.45 -17.63 -16.15
N LEU A 6 12.42 -17.68 -15.29
CA LEU A 6 11.22 -16.87 -15.45
C LEU A 6 11.49 -15.45 -14.93
N TYR A 7 12.01 -14.61 -15.82
CA TYR A 7 12.09 -13.17 -15.61
C TYR A 7 10.75 -12.52 -15.99
N ALA A 8 9.98 -12.08 -15.00
CA ALA A 8 8.83 -11.23 -15.24
C ALA A 8 9.28 -9.76 -15.29
N GLN A 9 9.22 -9.15 -16.47
CA GLN A 9 9.53 -7.73 -16.63
C GLN A 9 8.51 -6.89 -15.83
N TRP A 10 9.02 -5.92 -15.07
CA TRP A 10 8.15 -5.01 -14.34
C TRP A 10 7.38 -4.12 -15.32
N LYS A 11 6.08 -3.97 -15.10
CA LYS A 11 5.22 -3.16 -15.97
C LYS A 11 5.67 -1.69 -15.94
N PRO A 12 6.05 -1.09 -17.08
CA PRO A 12 6.48 0.30 -17.10
C PRO A 12 5.36 1.24 -16.66
N TYR A 13 5.73 2.36 -16.04
CA TYR A 13 4.83 3.48 -15.81
C TYR A 13 4.54 4.21 -17.13
N ASP A 14 3.33 4.73 -17.27
CA ASP A 14 2.92 5.52 -18.43
C ASP A 14 3.79 6.80 -18.57
N GLU A 15 3.93 7.31 -19.79
CA GLU A 15 4.77 8.48 -20.09
C GLU A 15 4.40 9.72 -19.28
N HIS A 16 3.11 9.90 -18.94
CA HIS A 16 2.66 11.01 -18.10
C HIS A 16 3.23 10.97 -16.67
N ILE A 17 3.52 9.78 -16.14
CA ILE A 17 4.17 9.60 -14.83
C ILE A 17 5.67 9.85 -14.96
N VAL A 18 6.30 9.36 -16.03
CA VAL A 18 7.74 9.50 -16.25
C VAL A 18 8.12 10.95 -16.55
N GLY A 19 7.35 11.63 -17.40
CA GLY A 19 7.55 13.04 -17.76
C GLY A 19 6.97 14.04 -16.75
N GLY A 20 6.22 13.56 -15.75
CA GLY A 20 5.56 14.40 -14.76
C GLY A 20 6.56 15.17 -13.90
N LYS A 21 6.27 16.45 -13.64
CA LYS A 21 7.14 17.34 -12.88
C LYS A 21 6.59 17.77 -11.53
N ASP A 22 5.28 17.99 -11.48
CA ASP A 22 4.55 18.44 -10.31
C ASP A 22 4.36 17.28 -9.31
N LYS A 23 4.73 17.53 -8.04
CA LYS A 23 4.71 16.50 -6.98
C LYS A 23 3.30 15.96 -6.75
N ASP A 24 2.33 16.85 -6.65
CA ASP A 24 0.96 16.50 -6.28
C ASP A 24 0.28 15.69 -7.38
N SER A 25 0.45 16.11 -8.63
CA SER A 25 -0.03 15.39 -9.80
C SER A 25 0.63 14.01 -9.92
N LEU A 26 1.93 13.90 -9.63
CA LEU A 26 2.64 12.63 -9.63
C LEU A 26 2.12 11.67 -8.54
N ILE A 27 1.90 12.14 -7.31
CA ILE A 27 1.33 11.32 -6.24
C ILE A 27 -0.03 10.76 -6.66
N GLN A 28 -0.90 11.62 -7.21
CA GLN A 28 -2.20 11.21 -7.70
C GLN A 28 -2.10 10.18 -8.82
N ALA A 29 -1.19 10.38 -9.79
CA ALA A 29 -0.98 9.47 -10.91
C ALA A 29 -0.44 8.10 -10.45
N LEU A 30 0.50 8.08 -9.50
CA LEU A 30 1.00 6.85 -8.89
C LEU A 30 -0.11 6.04 -8.23
N VAL A 31 -0.96 6.68 -7.42
CA VAL A 31 -2.10 5.98 -6.79
C VAL A 31 -3.09 5.48 -7.85
N ARG A 32 -3.37 6.29 -8.88
CA ARG A 32 -4.28 5.96 -9.98
C ARG A 32 -3.78 4.79 -10.85
N SER A 33 -2.47 4.63 -10.97
CA SER A 33 -1.86 3.48 -11.67
C SER A 33 -2.16 2.14 -10.95
N GLY A 34 -2.49 2.19 -9.66
CA GLY A 34 -2.71 1.00 -8.83
C GLY A 34 -1.42 0.30 -8.38
N VAL A 35 -0.25 0.89 -8.68
CA VAL A 35 1.08 0.40 -8.33
C VAL A 35 1.90 1.54 -7.71
N VAL A 36 1.79 1.67 -6.38
CA VAL A 36 2.55 2.64 -5.59
C VAL A 36 3.90 2.02 -5.20
N PRO A 37 5.04 2.57 -5.64
CA PRO A 37 6.35 1.97 -5.44
C PRO A 37 6.89 2.33 -4.05
N MET A 38 6.31 1.78 -2.98
CA MET A 38 6.70 2.12 -1.60
C MET A 38 8.07 1.56 -1.19
N SER A 39 8.47 0.42 -1.74
CA SER A 39 9.69 -0.29 -1.32
C SER A 39 10.98 0.51 -1.44
N ALA A 40 11.81 0.46 -0.39
CA ALA A 40 13.04 1.24 -0.29
C ALA A 40 14.08 0.94 -1.38
N TRP A 41 14.21 -0.34 -1.77
CA TRP A 41 15.30 -0.82 -2.64
C TRP A 41 15.30 -0.21 -4.05
N GLY A 42 14.15 0.28 -4.53
CA GLY A 42 13.99 0.78 -5.91
C GLY A 42 14.13 2.30 -6.04
N LYS A 43 14.87 2.96 -5.13
CA LYS A 43 14.96 4.43 -5.08
C LYS A 43 16.39 4.91 -4.94
N ILE A 44 16.67 6.05 -5.58
CA ILE A 44 17.88 6.84 -5.34
C ILE A 44 17.44 8.10 -4.59
N ILE A 45 17.96 8.30 -3.39
CA ILE A 45 17.56 9.38 -2.49
C ILE A 45 18.81 10.10 -1.99
N LYS A 46 18.78 11.44 -1.98
CA LYS A 46 19.85 12.23 -1.38
C LYS A 46 19.93 11.94 0.11
N ARG A 47 21.12 11.60 0.60
CA ARG A 47 21.36 11.31 2.03
C ARG A 47 20.96 12.48 2.92
N ASP A 48 21.44 13.68 2.59
CA ASP A 48 21.18 14.89 3.38
C ASP A 48 19.69 15.21 3.50
N PHE A 49 18.89 14.84 2.49
CA PHE A 49 17.44 14.99 2.55
C PHE A 49 16.82 14.08 3.64
N LEU A 50 17.29 12.84 3.77
CA LEU A 50 16.84 11.91 4.80
C LEU A 50 17.32 12.34 6.19
N GLU A 51 18.54 12.86 6.30
CA GLU A 51 19.10 13.32 7.56
C GLU A 51 18.41 14.59 8.07
N LYS A 52 18.28 15.61 7.22
CA LYS A 52 17.65 16.90 7.55
C LYS A 52 16.19 16.77 7.99
N ASN A 53 15.44 15.84 7.39
CA ASN A 53 14.03 15.61 7.70
C ASN A 53 13.82 14.45 8.71
N ASN A 54 14.90 13.89 9.28
CA ASN A 54 14.85 12.76 10.21
C ASN A 54 14.01 11.56 9.72
N ILE A 55 14.05 11.27 8.42
CA ILE A 55 13.28 10.17 7.83
C ILE A 55 13.99 8.85 8.13
N ARG A 56 13.34 7.96 8.88
CA ARG A 56 13.89 6.67 9.34
C ARG A 56 12.84 5.56 9.21
N PHE A 57 13.30 4.33 9.08
CA PHE A 57 12.41 3.16 9.24
C PHE A 57 12.04 2.98 10.71
N ILE A 58 10.79 2.62 10.94
CA ILE A 58 10.31 2.23 12.27
C ILE A 58 10.77 0.80 12.53
N LYS A 59 11.71 0.63 13.47
CA LYS A 59 12.30 -0.68 13.77
C LYS A 59 11.24 -1.64 14.32
N GLY A 60 11.20 -2.85 13.78
CA GLY A 60 10.33 -3.93 14.26
C GLY A 60 8.87 -3.85 13.79
N LEU A 61 8.51 -2.83 13.01
CA LEU A 61 7.21 -2.71 12.37
C LEU A 61 7.19 -3.49 11.05
N LEU A 62 6.20 -4.37 10.84
CA LEU A 62 6.00 -4.99 9.53
C LEU A 62 5.29 -4.03 8.57
N SER A 63 5.69 -4.03 7.30
CA SER A 63 5.21 -3.07 6.29
C SER A 63 5.64 -1.62 6.57
N GLU A 64 6.80 -1.44 7.21
CA GLU A 64 7.43 -0.17 7.54
C GLU A 64 7.68 0.74 6.33
N ASP A 65 7.75 0.18 5.12
CA ASP A 65 7.84 0.93 3.86
C ASP A 65 6.67 1.92 3.69
N ILE A 66 5.47 1.62 4.22
CA ILE A 66 4.27 2.46 4.05
C ILE A 66 4.44 3.82 4.76
N PRO A 67 4.62 3.88 6.10
CA PRO A 67 4.81 5.16 6.79
C PRO A 67 6.09 5.85 6.31
N TRP A 68 7.18 5.11 6.07
CA TRP A 68 8.41 5.68 5.52
C TRP A 68 8.19 6.36 4.17
N PHE A 69 7.39 5.76 3.28
CA PHE A 69 7.08 6.36 2.00
C PHE A 69 6.20 7.61 2.12
N LEU A 70 5.28 7.67 3.09
CA LEU A 70 4.51 8.89 3.37
C LEU A 70 5.41 10.05 3.80
N GLU A 71 6.42 9.80 4.64
CA GLU A 71 7.43 10.78 5.02
C GLU A 71 8.19 11.32 3.80
N LEU A 72 8.61 10.44 2.89
CA LEU A 72 9.25 10.88 1.64
C LEU A 72 8.35 11.80 0.83
N LEU A 73 7.08 11.44 0.64
CA LEU A 73 6.13 12.25 -0.14
C LEU A 73 5.83 13.60 0.52
N HIS A 74 5.75 13.63 1.85
CA HIS A 74 5.50 14.85 2.60
C HIS A 74 6.66 15.83 2.46
N HIS A 75 7.88 15.38 2.77
CA HIS A 75 9.05 16.25 2.87
C HIS A 75 9.71 16.57 1.52
N ALA A 76 9.51 15.75 0.48
CA ALA A 76 10.11 16.03 -0.81
C ALA A 76 9.54 17.31 -1.44
N CYS A 77 10.42 18.17 -1.97
CA CYS A 77 10.00 19.26 -2.85
C CYS A 77 9.49 18.73 -4.21
N GLY A 78 9.99 17.56 -4.62
CA GLY A 78 9.57 16.85 -5.82
C GLY A 78 10.36 15.56 -6.00
N PHE A 79 9.88 14.70 -6.89
CA PHE A 79 10.56 13.45 -7.27
C PHE A 79 10.32 13.15 -8.75
N ARG A 80 11.03 12.15 -9.28
CA ARG A 80 10.88 11.68 -10.66
C ARG A 80 10.77 10.17 -10.67
N MET A 81 10.02 9.67 -11.65
CA MET A 81 9.89 8.24 -11.93
C MET A 81 10.64 7.92 -13.21
N VAL A 82 11.33 6.79 -13.25
CA VAL A 82 12.03 6.32 -14.45
C VAL A 82 11.69 4.85 -14.69
N ASN A 83 11.51 4.48 -15.95
CA ASN A 83 11.35 3.08 -16.37
C ASN A 83 12.72 2.45 -16.63
N GLN A 84 13.63 2.53 -15.66
CA GLN A 84 14.96 1.90 -15.73
C GLN A 84 15.01 0.72 -14.77
N TYR A 85 15.23 -0.47 -15.31
CA TYR A 85 15.24 -1.72 -14.56
C TYR A 85 16.65 -2.01 -14.02
N MET A 86 17.03 -1.32 -12.93
CA MET A 86 18.38 -1.38 -12.37
C MET A 86 18.60 -2.56 -11.41
N TYR A 87 17.53 -3.25 -10.99
CA TYR A 87 17.60 -4.26 -9.94
C TYR A 87 16.65 -5.43 -10.21
N ALA A 88 17.13 -6.66 -10.03
CA ALA A 88 16.33 -7.87 -10.08
C ALA A 88 15.96 -8.31 -8.65
N TYR A 89 14.67 -8.19 -8.30
CA TYR A 89 14.19 -8.56 -6.97
C TYR A 89 13.75 -10.02 -6.92
N ARG A 90 14.41 -10.83 -6.06
CA ARG A 90 14.05 -12.23 -5.84
C ARG A 90 12.80 -12.34 -4.97
N GLN A 91 11.69 -12.80 -5.55
CA GLN A 91 10.40 -12.99 -4.86
C GLN A 91 10.27 -14.40 -4.28
N GLN A 92 9.26 -14.61 -3.41
CA GLN A 92 8.76 -15.92 -2.94
C GLN A 92 9.78 -16.85 -2.22
N ARG A 93 10.87 -16.31 -1.64
CA ARG A 93 11.81 -17.14 -0.85
C ARG A 93 11.12 -17.83 0.32
N LEU A 94 11.50 -19.07 0.62
CA LEU A 94 10.93 -19.89 1.71
C LEU A 94 10.94 -19.18 3.07
N ASP A 95 12.01 -18.43 3.35
CA ASP A 95 12.17 -17.67 4.59
C ASP A 95 11.69 -16.21 4.50
N SER A 96 10.95 -15.86 3.44
CA SER A 96 10.42 -14.50 3.30
C SER A 96 9.44 -14.20 4.44
N ILE A 97 9.70 -13.12 5.16
CA ILE A 97 8.85 -12.59 6.24
C ILE A 97 7.39 -12.41 5.75
N THR A 98 7.21 -12.13 4.46
CA THR A 98 5.90 -11.91 3.83
C THR A 98 5.13 -13.19 3.45
N ARG A 99 5.69 -14.39 3.67
CA ARG A 99 5.06 -15.66 3.22
C ARG A 99 3.74 -15.96 3.94
N THR A 100 3.68 -15.68 5.24
CA THR A 100 2.51 -15.98 6.07
C THR A 100 2.00 -14.73 6.76
N PHE A 101 0.80 -14.30 6.37
CA PHE A 101 0.13 -13.18 7.02
C PHE A 101 -0.30 -13.58 8.44
N SER A 102 0.39 -13.06 9.44
CA SER A 102 0.20 -13.41 10.85
C SER A 102 -0.72 -12.42 11.56
N LYS A 103 -1.16 -12.75 12.79
CA LYS A 103 -1.88 -11.81 13.67
C LYS A 103 -1.05 -10.54 13.95
N ARG A 104 0.27 -10.66 14.04
CA ARG A 104 1.19 -9.52 14.17
C ARG A 104 1.14 -8.63 12.93
N HIS A 105 1.28 -9.21 11.74
CA HIS A 105 1.22 -8.43 10.49
C HIS A 105 -0.12 -7.70 10.34
N PHE A 106 -1.23 -8.35 10.72
CA PHE A 106 -2.54 -7.68 10.75
C PHE A 106 -2.53 -6.47 11.66
N SER A 107 -2.08 -6.63 12.91
CA SER A 107 -2.05 -5.54 13.90
C SER A 107 -1.13 -4.39 13.47
N ASP A 108 0.06 -4.70 12.95
CA ASP A 108 1.02 -3.71 12.46
C ASP A 108 0.42 -2.92 11.28
N LEU A 109 -0.18 -3.59 10.30
CA LEU A 109 -0.82 -2.93 9.16
C LEU A 109 -2.07 -2.13 9.58
N GLN A 110 -2.83 -2.62 10.57
CA GLN A 110 -3.94 -1.89 11.16
C GLN A 110 -3.44 -0.60 11.82
N GLN A 111 -2.36 -0.65 12.61
CA GLN A 111 -1.74 0.52 13.21
C GLN A 111 -1.24 1.50 12.14
N ILE A 112 -0.57 1.02 11.10
CA ILE A 112 -0.10 1.84 9.98
C ILE A 112 -1.24 2.62 9.32
N ILE A 113 -2.41 2.01 9.12
CA ILE A 113 -3.56 2.72 8.53
C ILE A 113 -4.07 3.81 9.48
N GLN A 114 -4.14 3.52 10.78
CA GLN A 114 -4.61 4.48 11.79
C GLN A 114 -3.69 5.69 11.86
N GLU A 115 -2.39 5.45 12.04
CA GLU A 115 -1.38 6.50 12.13
C GLU A 115 -1.20 7.22 10.79
N GLY A 116 -1.25 6.49 9.67
CA GLY A 116 -1.14 7.03 8.33
C GLY A 116 -2.26 8.02 8.00
N VAL A 117 -3.51 7.74 8.40
CA VAL A 117 -4.63 8.68 8.25
C VAL A 117 -4.37 9.97 9.05
N VAL A 118 -3.97 9.84 10.32
CA VAL A 118 -3.66 10.99 11.18
C VAL A 118 -2.49 11.80 10.60
N TYR A 119 -1.46 11.11 10.09
CA TYR A 119 -0.33 11.74 9.45
C TYR A 119 -0.74 12.52 8.20
N ILE A 120 -1.51 11.92 7.29
CA ILE A 120 -2.02 12.57 6.08
C ILE A 120 -2.80 13.85 6.42
N GLN A 121 -3.61 13.82 7.48
CA GLN A 121 -4.37 14.99 7.94
C GLN A 121 -3.46 16.13 8.41
N ARG A 122 -2.38 15.80 9.13
CA ARG A 122 -1.44 16.77 9.69
C ARG A 122 -0.46 17.32 8.64
N ALA A 123 -0.10 16.49 7.66
CA ALA A 123 0.88 16.78 6.62
C ALA A 123 0.43 17.85 5.60
N ASN A 124 -0.81 18.37 5.73
CA ASN A 124 -1.35 19.50 4.96
C ASN A 124 -1.12 19.40 3.44
N PHE A 125 -1.29 18.19 2.89
CA PHE A 125 -1.28 17.99 1.44
C PHE A 125 -2.46 18.71 0.78
N SER A 126 -2.36 19.02 -0.51
CA SER A 126 -3.52 19.51 -1.26
C SER A 126 -4.71 18.54 -1.16
N TYR A 127 -5.93 19.05 -1.34
CA TYR A 127 -7.15 18.24 -1.26
C TYR A 127 -7.12 17.01 -2.18
N SER A 128 -6.64 17.19 -3.43
CA SER A 128 -6.53 16.11 -4.42
C SER A 128 -5.49 15.06 -4.02
N THR A 129 -4.34 15.48 -3.49
CA THR A 129 -3.29 14.59 -2.97
C THR A 129 -3.77 13.85 -1.72
N THR A 130 -4.43 14.54 -0.79
CA THR A 130 -5.05 13.94 0.40
C THR A 130 -6.05 12.84 0.01
N ASN A 131 -6.92 13.10 -0.97
CA ASN A 131 -7.85 12.10 -1.48
C ASN A 131 -7.16 10.89 -2.13
N ALA A 132 -6.04 11.13 -2.84
CA ALA A 132 -5.24 10.05 -3.40
C ALA A 132 -4.58 9.21 -2.30
N LEU A 133 -3.99 9.84 -1.29
CA LEU A 133 -3.35 9.15 -0.17
C LEU A 133 -4.37 8.39 0.71
N TYR A 134 -5.58 8.91 0.91
CA TYR A 134 -6.65 8.12 1.53
C TYR A 134 -7.08 6.92 0.68
N SER A 135 -7.05 7.05 -0.66
CA SER A 135 -7.28 5.90 -1.53
C SER A 135 -6.14 4.88 -1.46
N PHE A 136 -4.91 5.33 -1.22
CA PHE A 136 -3.78 4.45 -0.91
C PHE A 136 -3.98 3.73 0.43
N MET A 137 -4.36 4.43 1.50
CA MET A 137 -4.73 3.79 2.79
C MET A 137 -5.93 2.84 2.65
N ALA A 138 -6.90 3.17 1.81
CA ALA A 138 -8.05 2.30 1.52
C ALA A 138 -7.63 1.00 0.81
N TYR A 139 -6.54 1.02 0.03
CA TYR A 139 -5.98 -0.19 -0.56
C TYR A 139 -5.39 -1.11 0.50
N GLU A 140 -4.63 -0.56 1.45
CA GLU A 140 -4.12 -1.30 2.61
C GLU A 140 -5.26 -1.85 3.49
N LEU A 141 -6.35 -1.08 3.64
CA LEU A 141 -7.56 -1.56 4.31
C LEU A 141 -8.22 -2.74 3.59
N CYS A 142 -8.26 -2.73 2.25
CA CYS A 142 -8.73 -3.88 1.47
C CYS A 142 -7.83 -5.11 1.69
N ILE A 143 -6.51 -4.91 1.87
CA ILE A 143 -5.58 -5.98 2.22
C ILE A 143 -5.95 -6.59 3.59
N LEU A 144 -6.22 -5.75 4.59
CA LEU A 144 -6.68 -6.23 5.90
C LEU A 144 -7.98 -7.03 5.80
N TYR A 145 -9.00 -6.51 5.11
CA TYR A 145 -10.28 -7.21 4.94
C TYR A 145 -10.11 -8.59 4.29
N GLY A 146 -9.34 -8.69 3.19
CA GLY A 146 -9.09 -9.98 2.54
C GLY A 146 -8.20 -10.92 3.37
N SER A 147 -7.37 -10.37 4.26
CA SER A 147 -6.47 -11.15 5.13
C SER A 147 -7.15 -11.81 6.34
N LEU A 148 -8.35 -11.36 6.73
CA LEU A 148 -9.10 -11.94 7.86
C LEU A 148 -9.24 -13.47 7.74
N TYR A 149 -9.54 -13.96 6.53
CA TYR A 149 -9.71 -15.39 6.23
C TYR A 149 -8.40 -16.18 6.17
N LYS A 150 -7.23 -15.53 6.27
CA LYS A 150 -5.93 -16.23 6.36
C LYS A 150 -5.65 -16.74 7.77
N ILE A 151 -6.28 -16.16 8.78
CA ILE A 151 -6.10 -16.51 10.19
C ILE A 151 -7.31 -17.35 10.61
N LYS A 152 -7.13 -18.65 10.88
CA LYS A 152 -8.21 -19.58 11.27
C LYS A 152 -8.57 -19.44 12.76
N ASP A 153 -9.16 -18.31 13.13
CA ASP A 153 -9.62 -18.01 14.49
C ASP A 153 -10.87 -17.11 14.42
N SER A 154 -12.06 -17.71 14.61
CA SER A 154 -13.35 -17.04 14.41
C SER A 154 -13.61 -15.92 15.44
N LEU A 155 -13.20 -16.12 16.70
CA LEU A 155 -13.34 -15.11 17.75
C LEU A 155 -12.48 -13.89 17.42
N TRP A 156 -11.22 -14.12 17.04
CA TRP A 156 -10.32 -13.06 16.63
C TRP A 156 -10.81 -12.34 15.36
N GLN A 157 -11.28 -13.08 14.35
CA GLN A 157 -11.84 -12.51 13.12
C GLN A 157 -13.03 -11.59 13.41
N ASN A 158 -13.97 -12.03 14.24
CA ASN A 158 -15.17 -11.25 14.59
C ASN A 158 -14.79 -9.97 15.33
N LYS A 159 -13.86 -10.06 16.30
CA LYS A 159 -13.32 -8.89 17.00
C LYS A 159 -12.69 -7.90 16.01
N LYS A 160 -11.78 -8.37 15.15
CA LYS A 160 -11.08 -7.52 14.18
C LYS A 160 -12.03 -6.92 13.14
N ARG A 161 -13.06 -7.64 12.71
CA ARG A 161 -14.10 -7.09 11.85
C ARG A 161 -14.81 -5.91 12.52
N GLY A 162 -15.12 -6.02 13.81
CA GLY A 162 -15.67 -4.91 14.60
C GLY A 162 -14.76 -3.68 14.60
N GLU A 163 -13.47 -3.88 14.89
CA GLU A 163 -12.47 -2.80 14.90
C GLU A 163 -12.29 -2.13 13.52
N LEU A 164 -12.36 -2.88 12.42
CA LEU A 164 -12.21 -2.35 11.06
C LEU A 164 -13.42 -1.54 10.58
N ARG A 165 -14.61 -1.71 11.17
CA ARG A 165 -15.83 -0.99 10.75
C ARG A 165 -15.66 0.53 10.82
N GLN A 166 -14.94 1.03 11.82
CA GLN A 166 -14.69 2.47 11.98
C GLN A 166 -13.87 3.05 10.81
N TRP A 167 -13.12 2.23 10.08
CA TRP A 167 -12.27 2.65 8.94
C TRP A 167 -12.97 2.50 7.58
N LYS A 168 -14.19 1.98 7.55
CA LYS A 168 -14.99 1.75 6.33
C LYS A 168 -15.15 3.00 5.46
N TRP A 169 -15.13 4.19 6.05
CA TRP A 169 -15.24 5.46 5.32
C TRP A 169 -14.10 5.66 4.30
N LEU A 170 -12.91 5.06 4.52
CA LEU A 170 -11.79 5.09 3.58
C LEU A 170 -12.15 4.47 2.22
N LEU A 171 -13.07 3.51 2.17
CA LEU A 171 -13.49 2.87 0.92
C LEU A 171 -14.18 3.85 -0.06
N ARG A 172 -14.57 5.05 0.40
CA ARG A 172 -15.11 6.12 -0.46
C ARG A 172 -14.05 6.73 -1.39
N TYR A 173 -12.77 6.64 -1.05
CA TYR A 173 -11.66 7.16 -1.85
C TYR A 173 -11.21 6.14 -2.89
N LYS A 174 -11.59 6.38 -4.15
CA LYS A 174 -11.51 5.38 -5.24
C LYS A 174 -10.49 5.75 -6.33
N CYS A 175 -9.46 6.52 -5.99
CA CYS A 175 -8.38 6.86 -6.91
C CYS A 175 -7.66 5.58 -7.39
N ASN A 176 -7.32 4.69 -6.46
CA ASN A 176 -6.74 3.39 -6.76
C ASN A 176 -7.78 2.47 -7.45
N PRO A 177 -7.48 1.87 -8.61
CA PRO A 177 -8.41 1.04 -9.36
C PRO A 177 -8.84 -0.23 -8.62
N LYS A 178 -7.98 -0.80 -7.77
CA LYS A 178 -8.30 -1.99 -6.96
C LYS A 178 -9.32 -1.65 -5.87
N VAL A 179 -9.16 -0.49 -5.23
CA VAL A 179 -10.13 0.03 -4.24
C VAL A 179 -11.46 0.32 -4.91
N ARG A 180 -11.46 0.88 -6.12
CA ARG A 180 -12.69 1.11 -6.89
C ARG A 180 -13.46 -0.19 -7.13
N LYS A 181 -12.77 -1.27 -7.52
CA LYS A 181 -13.37 -2.61 -7.68
C LYS A 181 -13.92 -3.15 -6.35
N ALA A 182 -13.13 -3.07 -5.27
CA ALA A 182 -13.57 -3.50 -3.94
C ALA A 182 -14.81 -2.73 -3.47
N TYR A 183 -14.87 -1.42 -3.69
CA TYR A 183 -16.02 -0.58 -3.36
C TYR A 183 -17.27 -1.00 -4.14
N TRP A 184 -17.15 -1.31 -5.44
CA TRP A 184 -18.28 -1.82 -6.21
C TRP A 184 -18.80 -3.15 -5.67
N ILE A 185 -17.93 -4.09 -5.33
CA ILE A 185 -18.32 -5.36 -4.69
C ILE A 185 -19.02 -5.07 -3.35
N TYR A 186 -18.45 -4.20 -2.51
CA TYR A 186 -19.07 -3.78 -1.26
C TYR A 186 -20.47 -3.19 -1.46
N ARG A 187 -20.69 -2.41 -2.53
CA ARG A 187 -22.00 -1.84 -2.85
C ARG A 187 -23.02 -2.89 -3.28
N LEU A 188 -22.58 -3.97 -3.91
CA LEU A 188 -23.44 -5.03 -4.42
C LEU A 188 -23.80 -6.09 -3.36
N VAL A 189 -22.81 -6.57 -2.61
CA VAL A 189 -22.95 -7.73 -1.70
C VAL A 189 -22.64 -7.41 -0.23
N GLY A 190 -22.45 -6.13 0.09
CA GLY A 190 -22.12 -5.68 1.44
C GLY A 190 -20.68 -5.98 1.85
N LEU A 191 -20.36 -5.66 3.11
CA LEU A 191 -18.98 -5.73 3.62
C LEU A 191 -18.48 -7.18 3.69
N TYR A 192 -19.29 -8.11 4.19
CA TYR A 192 -18.94 -9.52 4.30
C TYR A 192 -18.67 -10.17 2.93
N GLY A 193 -19.48 -9.87 1.92
CA GLY A 193 -19.26 -10.37 0.57
C GLY A 193 -17.98 -9.81 -0.06
N MET A 194 -17.67 -8.54 0.19
CA MET A 194 -16.40 -7.93 -0.23
C MET A 194 -15.20 -8.61 0.45
N GLU A 195 -15.24 -8.79 1.78
CA GLU A 195 -14.20 -9.48 2.55
C GLU A 195 -13.91 -10.87 1.98
N TRP A 196 -14.97 -11.66 1.75
CA TRP A 196 -14.87 -13.00 1.19
C TRP A 196 -14.27 -12.98 -0.23
N THR A 197 -14.74 -12.10 -1.10
CA THR A 197 -14.23 -11.98 -2.48
C THR A 197 -12.74 -11.59 -2.51
N LEU A 198 -12.35 -10.63 -1.67
CA LEU A 198 -10.94 -10.24 -1.52
C LEU A 198 -10.09 -11.41 -1.03
N SER A 199 -10.61 -12.25 -0.14
CA SER A 199 -9.89 -13.42 0.35
C SER A 199 -9.62 -14.46 -0.75
N LEU A 200 -10.56 -14.65 -1.69
CA LEU A 200 -10.39 -15.55 -2.83
C LEU A 200 -9.31 -15.02 -3.78
N PHE A 201 -9.36 -13.72 -4.09
CA PHE A 201 -8.35 -13.07 -4.94
C PHE A 201 -6.94 -13.15 -4.36
N MET A 202 -6.79 -13.12 -3.04
CA MET A 202 -5.49 -13.28 -2.39
C MET A 202 -4.99 -14.73 -2.39
N LYS A 203 -5.88 -15.71 -2.48
CA LYS A 203 -5.50 -17.13 -2.61
C LYS A 203 -5.04 -17.48 -4.03
N SER A 204 -5.64 -16.89 -5.05
CA SER A 204 -5.30 -17.16 -6.46
C SER A 204 -4.00 -16.51 -6.95
N LYS A 205 -3.39 -15.63 -6.14
CA LYS A 205 -2.11 -14.95 -6.43
C LYS A 205 -0.90 -15.62 -5.76
N ARG A 206 -1.09 -16.76 -5.10
CA ARG A 206 -0.01 -17.56 -4.56
C ARG A 206 0.48 -18.56 -5.59
#